data_AF-A0A2N5YYE2-F1
#
_entry.id   AF-A0A2N5YYE2-F1
#
_cell.length_a   1.000
_cell.length_b   1.000
_cell.length_c   1.000
_cell.angle_alpha   90.00
_cell.angle_beta   90.00
_cell.angle_gamma   90.00
#
_symmetry.space_group_name_H-M   'P 1'
#
loop_
_entity.id
_entity.type
_entity.pdbx_description
1 polymer ?
#
loop_
_entity_poly.entity_id
_entity_poly.type
_entity_poly.pdbx_seq_one_letter_code
_entity_poly.pdbx_strand_id
1 'polypeptide(L)'
;MGGIDPLQHLEFSISPRPLMKNLFLNSTYKKMYLAHIRTIMEEEILSGNYMQDAEYLHEIIEPHVIADTNKFYSDEDFQNNLYTQVGESTELYPGLEEIMTARTDYLLTYTGMTGEPDYGNKTISRDYTYPGDEIEFFIEVENADKVYLYYRFYKSNQFKAMLMTDDGSGADTVSGDNVYSVSLLTEGDIVQYYFWAENDSAGAFLPKKAAGDYFDIVCYKKQEVLINEIKYLDENFPSNFIGFDWVELYNPSDNDIDIVDYKLYYNNTLYLLDDTQIPPYGHLTLSITDFYFVDSTCFSELEDYLILTSYNNIIIDSLNIIPCNTLSSYGHYPDGATEIQILNPTFGTSNKLFGNGLADLHIYPNPCADEVNLELNSDFQVNEIRICNHLGSTIYYINDLSKILIENNEKFSLSLNLNISNLSNGIYYIRYIGNKQEYSAKFVKIK
;
A
#
# COMPACT_ATOMS: atom_id res chain seq x y z
N MET A 1 13.49 -47.98 19.81
CA MET A 1 13.63 -47.61 18.37
C MET A 1 13.86 -46.11 18.13
N GLY A 2 13.90 -45.22 19.14
CA GLY A 2 14.00 -43.76 18.94
C GLY A 2 15.40 -43.15 18.66
N GLY A 3 16.48 -43.92 18.76
CA GLY A 3 17.87 -43.42 18.79
C GLY A 3 18.59 -43.30 17.44
N ILE A 4 17.88 -43.14 16.31
CA ILE A 4 18.55 -42.98 15.01
C ILE A 4 19.16 -41.59 14.92
N ASP A 5 20.48 -41.50 14.88
CA ASP A 5 21.18 -40.22 14.74
C ASP A 5 20.68 -39.43 13.50
N PRO A 6 20.11 -38.21 13.65
CA PRO A 6 19.66 -37.40 12.52
C PRO A 6 20.80 -37.08 11.53
N LEU A 7 22.05 -37.13 11.97
CA LEU A 7 23.24 -36.91 11.16
C LEU A 7 23.98 -38.20 10.81
N GLN A 8 23.37 -39.37 10.99
CA GLN A 8 24.01 -40.69 10.78
C GLN A 8 24.78 -40.77 9.46
N HIS A 9 24.22 -40.21 8.37
CA HIS A 9 24.81 -40.24 7.04
C HIS A 9 26.11 -39.45 6.88
N LEU A 10 26.50 -38.65 7.87
CA LEU A 10 27.81 -38.02 7.93
C LEU A 10 28.91 -39.06 8.21
N GLU A 11 28.64 -39.96 9.16
CA GLU A 11 29.56 -41.00 9.65
C GLU A 11 29.43 -42.31 8.88
N PHE A 12 28.20 -42.80 8.70
CA PHE A 12 27.93 -44.10 8.10
C PHE A 12 26.67 -44.09 7.24
N SER A 13 26.75 -44.73 6.08
CA SER A 13 25.57 -45.02 5.27
C SER A 13 25.76 -46.31 4.51
N ILE A 14 24.76 -47.20 4.56
CA ILE A 14 24.74 -48.47 3.82
C ILE A 14 24.79 -48.20 2.30
N SER A 15 24.18 -47.11 1.86
CA SER A 15 24.26 -46.60 0.48
C SER A 15 24.74 -45.14 0.47
N PRO A 16 25.70 -44.76 -0.38
CA PRO A 16 26.24 -43.40 -0.39
C PRO A 16 25.16 -42.31 -0.55
N ARG A 17 25.21 -41.29 0.32
CA ARG A 17 24.35 -40.09 0.27
C ARG A 17 25.19 -38.82 0.06
N PRO A 18 25.81 -38.64 -1.12
CA PRO A 18 26.83 -37.61 -1.33
C PRO A 18 26.30 -36.18 -1.10
N LEU A 19 25.05 -35.89 -1.48
CA LEU A 19 24.44 -34.58 -1.25
C LEU A 19 24.33 -34.26 0.25
N MET A 20 23.73 -35.17 1.03
CA MET A 20 23.58 -34.98 2.48
C MET A 20 24.94 -34.81 3.17
N LYS A 21 25.91 -35.66 2.81
CA LYS A 21 27.25 -35.56 3.38
C LYS A 21 27.91 -34.20 3.07
N ASN A 22 27.82 -33.73 1.83
CA ASN A 22 28.38 -32.43 1.45
C ASN A 22 27.69 -31.26 2.16
N LEU A 23 26.37 -31.33 2.35
CA LEU A 23 25.64 -30.32 3.12
C LEU A 23 26.04 -30.33 4.59
N PHE A 24 26.11 -31.50 5.24
CA PHE A 24 26.42 -31.60 6.67
C PHE A 24 27.89 -31.29 7.02
N LEU A 25 28.80 -31.40 6.05
CA LEU A 25 30.18 -30.92 6.21
C LEU A 25 30.26 -29.38 6.33
N ASN A 26 29.26 -28.65 5.83
CA ASN A 26 29.11 -27.23 6.10
C ASN A 26 28.41 -27.04 7.46
N SER A 27 29.08 -26.40 8.41
CA SER A 27 28.56 -26.23 9.78
C SER A 27 27.23 -25.46 9.82
N THR A 28 27.06 -24.45 8.98
CA THR A 28 25.84 -23.65 8.90
C THR A 28 24.69 -24.49 8.35
N TYR A 29 24.89 -25.21 7.24
CA TYR A 29 23.84 -26.07 6.69
C TYR A 29 23.45 -27.23 7.60
N LYS A 30 24.41 -27.77 8.36
CA LYS A 30 24.13 -28.74 9.42
C LYS A 30 23.22 -28.15 10.51
N LYS A 31 23.50 -26.93 10.97
CA LYS A 31 22.67 -26.23 11.97
C LYS A 31 21.28 -25.90 11.40
N MET A 32 21.19 -25.45 10.16
CA MET A 32 19.91 -25.21 9.48
C MET A 32 19.06 -26.47 9.41
N TYR A 33 19.68 -27.62 9.09
CA TYR A 33 18.99 -28.92 9.09
C TYR A 33 18.43 -29.29 10.47
N LEU A 34 19.23 -29.14 11.53
CA LEU A 34 18.78 -29.37 12.91
C LEU A 34 17.69 -28.37 13.35
N ALA A 35 17.79 -27.11 12.94
CA ALA A 35 16.78 -26.10 13.19
C ALA A 35 15.43 -26.49 12.56
N HIS A 36 15.42 -27.00 11.33
CA HIS A 36 14.20 -27.53 10.72
C HIS A 36 13.64 -28.75 11.45
N ILE A 37 14.49 -29.66 11.93
CA ILE A 37 14.04 -30.78 12.77
C ILE A 37 13.39 -30.24 14.04
N ARG A 38 14.01 -29.25 14.71
CA ARG A 38 13.43 -28.61 15.90
C ARG A 38 12.05 -28.00 15.59
N THR A 39 11.91 -27.27 14.49
CA THR A 39 10.62 -26.71 14.08
C THR A 39 9.55 -27.79 13.88
N ILE A 40 9.86 -28.89 13.19
CA ILE A 40 8.93 -30.01 13.03
C ILE A 40 8.56 -30.63 14.39
N MET A 41 9.56 -30.80 15.27
CA MET A 41 9.34 -31.34 16.61
C MET A 41 8.40 -30.46 17.44
N GLU A 42 8.63 -29.15 17.46
CA GLU A 42 7.81 -28.20 18.22
C GLU A 42 6.39 -28.11 17.68
N GLU A 43 6.23 -27.96 16.37
CA GLU A 43 4.94 -27.63 15.77
C GLU A 43 4.06 -28.85 15.53
N GLU A 44 4.63 -30.02 15.23
CA GLU A 44 3.86 -31.22 14.88
C GLU A 44 3.85 -32.25 15.99
N ILE A 45 5.00 -32.51 16.62
CA ILE A 45 5.16 -33.65 17.54
C ILE A 45 4.82 -33.27 18.98
N LEU A 46 5.50 -32.25 19.52
CA LEU A 46 5.33 -31.78 20.90
C LEU A 46 3.98 -31.08 21.13
N SER A 47 3.42 -30.47 20.09
CA SER A 47 2.07 -29.89 20.11
C SER A 47 0.97 -30.95 20.16
N GLY A 48 1.27 -32.20 19.78
CA GLY A 48 0.30 -33.28 19.63
C GLY A 48 -0.50 -33.24 18.32
N ASN A 49 -0.21 -32.33 17.40
CA ASN A 49 -0.92 -32.23 16.11
C ASN A 49 -0.82 -33.52 15.30
N TYR A 50 0.35 -34.15 15.27
CA TYR A 50 0.53 -35.43 14.57
C TYR A 50 -0.40 -36.53 15.07
N MET A 51 -0.72 -36.51 16.38
CA MET A 51 -1.58 -37.51 17.00
C MET A 51 -3.05 -37.23 16.71
N GLN A 52 -3.46 -35.96 16.72
CA GLN A 52 -4.80 -35.54 16.30
C GLN A 52 -5.08 -35.93 14.85
N ASP A 53 -4.10 -35.70 13.96
CA ASP A 53 -4.19 -36.12 12.56
C ASP A 53 -4.27 -37.65 12.44
N ALA A 54 -3.48 -38.38 13.24
CA ALA A 54 -3.48 -39.84 13.23
C ALA A 54 -4.83 -40.41 13.70
N GLU A 55 -5.39 -39.90 14.80
CA GLU A 55 -6.71 -40.29 15.33
C GLU A 55 -7.82 -39.97 14.32
N TYR A 56 -7.78 -38.80 13.70
CA TYR A 56 -8.75 -38.40 12.69
C TYR A 56 -8.72 -39.31 11.46
N LEU A 57 -7.52 -39.60 10.93
CA LEU A 57 -7.37 -40.51 9.80
C LEU A 57 -7.77 -41.94 10.16
N HIS A 58 -7.47 -42.37 11.39
CA HIS A 58 -7.85 -43.67 11.92
C HIS A 58 -9.37 -43.83 11.97
N GLU A 59 -10.10 -42.84 12.50
CA GLU A 59 -11.58 -42.83 12.53
C GLU A 59 -12.19 -42.91 11.12
N ILE A 60 -11.61 -42.21 10.15
CA ILE A 60 -12.10 -42.24 8.76
C ILE A 60 -11.99 -43.65 8.17
N ILE A 61 -10.88 -44.34 8.38
CA ILE A 61 -10.59 -45.62 7.72
C ILE A 61 -11.09 -46.83 8.51
N GLU A 62 -11.34 -46.69 9.82
CA GLU A 62 -11.78 -47.76 10.71
C GLU A 62 -12.90 -48.64 10.12
N PRO A 63 -14.07 -48.11 9.68
CA PRO A 63 -15.16 -48.95 9.18
C PRO A 63 -14.76 -49.73 7.91
N HIS A 64 -13.83 -49.19 7.12
CA HIS A 64 -13.31 -49.85 5.93
C HIS A 64 -12.31 -50.96 6.28
N VAL A 65 -11.42 -50.72 7.24
CA VAL A 65 -10.45 -51.72 7.73
C VAL A 65 -11.19 -52.90 8.37
N ILE A 66 -12.24 -52.66 9.16
CA ILE A 66 -13.05 -53.72 9.78
C ILE A 66 -13.75 -54.58 8.70
N ALA A 67 -14.28 -53.94 7.65
CA ALA A 67 -14.98 -54.62 6.57
C ALA A 67 -14.07 -55.39 5.59
N ASP A 68 -12.77 -55.07 5.54
CA ASP A 68 -11.83 -55.72 4.62
C ASP A 68 -11.60 -57.19 5.00
N THR A 69 -11.76 -58.10 4.04
CA THR A 69 -11.50 -59.54 4.24
C THR A 69 -10.05 -59.94 3.95
N ASN A 70 -9.22 -59.04 3.40
CA ASN A 70 -7.81 -59.26 3.06
C ASN A 70 -6.86 -58.44 3.95
N LYS A 71 -7.22 -58.22 5.22
CA LYS A 71 -6.39 -57.45 6.16
C LYS A 71 -5.15 -58.23 6.63
N PHE A 72 -4.04 -57.50 6.82
CA PHE A 72 -2.76 -58.04 7.29
C PHE A 72 -2.68 -58.17 8.83
N TYR A 73 -3.48 -57.39 9.56
CA TYR A 73 -3.45 -57.27 11.01
C TYR A 73 -4.86 -57.42 11.60
N SER A 74 -4.97 -57.77 12.88
CA SER A 74 -6.27 -57.88 13.53
C SER A 74 -6.92 -56.50 13.73
N ASP A 75 -8.24 -56.48 13.93
CA ASP A 75 -8.96 -55.24 14.25
C ASP A 75 -8.44 -54.63 15.56
N GLU A 76 -8.09 -55.46 16.54
CA GLU A 76 -7.50 -55.02 17.81
C GLU A 76 -6.10 -54.42 17.63
N ASP A 77 -5.25 -55.03 16.81
CA ASP A 77 -3.94 -54.47 16.48
C ASP A 77 -4.09 -53.10 15.79
N PHE A 78 -5.04 -52.97 14.85
CA PHE A 78 -5.32 -51.71 14.18
C PHE A 78 -5.76 -50.61 15.16
N GLN A 79 -6.63 -50.93 16.12
CA GLN A 79 -7.08 -49.98 17.14
C GLN A 79 -5.94 -49.55 18.07
N ASN A 80 -5.15 -50.52 18.55
CA ASN A 80 -4.17 -50.27 19.59
C ASN A 80 -2.87 -49.63 19.06
N ASN A 81 -2.51 -49.86 17.79
CA ASN A 81 -1.22 -49.43 17.25
C ASN A 81 -1.03 -47.91 17.11
N LEU A 82 -2.09 -47.12 17.27
CA LEU A 82 -1.96 -45.68 17.48
C LEU A 82 -1.10 -45.36 18.71
N TYR A 83 -1.27 -46.10 19.79
CA TYR A 83 -0.66 -45.77 21.09
C TYR A 83 0.43 -46.77 21.48
N THR A 84 0.19 -48.06 21.29
CA THR A 84 1.03 -49.13 21.86
C THR A 84 1.57 -50.09 20.83
N GLN A 85 2.64 -50.80 21.19
CA GLN A 85 3.18 -51.88 20.38
C GLN A 85 2.17 -53.03 20.22
N VAL A 86 2.02 -53.52 19.00
CA VAL A 86 1.13 -54.63 18.63
C VAL A 86 1.89 -55.76 17.91
N GLY A 87 1.21 -56.86 17.60
CA GLY A 87 1.77 -58.02 16.91
C GLY A 87 2.27 -59.15 17.83
N GLU A 88 2.76 -60.24 17.23
CA GLU A 88 3.11 -61.46 17.95
C GLU A 88 4.63 -61.67 18.04
N SER A 89 5.14 -61.88 19.26
CA SER A 89 6.47 -62.45 19.60
C SER A 89 7.67 -61.94 18.79
N THR A 90 7.84 -62.41 17.55
CA THR A 90 8.95 -62.09 16.65
C THR A 90 8.62 -60.98 15.64
N GLU A 91 7.36 -60.59 15.49
CA GLU A 91 6.87 -59.54 14.59
C GLU A 91 6.12 -58.48 15.40
N LEU A 92 6.89 -57.65 16.10
CA LEU A 92 6.37 -56.56 16.93
C LEU A 92 6.45 -55.24 16.17
N TYR A 93 5.33 -54.52 16.16
CA TYR A 93 5.16 -53.23 15.49
C TYR A 93 4.92 -52.17 16.56
N PRO A 94 5.86 -51.24 16.78
CA PRO A 94 5.71 -50.28 17.85
C PRO A 94 4.55 -49.31 17.58
N GLY A 95 3.95 -48.79 18.65
CA GLY A 95 2.87 -47.80 18.55
C GLY A 95 3.36 -46.48 17.98
N LEU A 96 2.49 -45.73 17.28
CA LEU A 96 2.86 -44.42 16.74
C LEU A 96 3.28 -43.45 17.86
N GLU A 97 2.48 -43.34 18.93
CA GLU A 97 2.82 -42.52 20.10
C GLU A 97 4.11 -42.99 20.78
N GLU A 98 4.29 -44.30 20.98
CA GLU A 98 5.51 -44.88 21.56
C GLU A 98 6.77 -44.51 20.76
N ILE A 99 6.73 -44.61 19.43
CA ILE A 99 7.88 -44.24 18.57
C ILE A 99 8.16 -42.75 18.68
N MET A 100 7.13 -41.93 18.57
CA MET A 100 7.30 -40.48 18.54
C MET A 100 7.71 -39.91 19.90
N THR A 101 7.22 -40.49 21.00
CA THR A 101 7.67 -40.16 22.36
C THR A 101 9.16 -40.49 22.52
N ALA A 102 9.56 -41.72 22.20
CA ALA A 102 10.97 -42.12 22.30
C ALA A 102 11.88 -41.28 21.37
N ARG A 103 11.35 -40.84 20.22
CA ARG A 103 12.08 -39.97 19.28
C ARG A 103 12.24 -38.56 19.84
N THR A 104 11.20 -38.03 20.46
CA THR A 104 11.18 -36.73 21.13
C THR A 104 12.21 -36.68 22.23
N ASP A 105 12.19 -37.66 23.14
CA ASP A 105 13.14 -37.76 24.26
C ASP A 105 14.59 -37.75 23.79
N TYR A 106 14.88 -38.50 22.72
CA TYR A 106 16.21 -38.53 22.12
C TYR A 106 16.61 -37.17 21.55
N LEU A 107 15.76 -36.56 20.71
CA LEU A 107 16.08 -35.31 20.02
C LEU A 107 16.20 -34.11 20.97
N LEU A 108 15.40 -34.06 22.05
CA LEU A 108 15.50 -32.99 23.06
C LEU A 108 16.87 -32.96 23.77
N THR A 109 17.58 -34.08 23.79
CA THR A 109 18.94 -34.18 24.37
C THR A 109 20.06 -34.11 23.32
N TYR A 110 19.72 -34.03 22.04
CA TYR A 110 20.69 -34.07 20.95
C TYR A 110 21.38 -32.72 20.76
N THR A 111 22.71 -32.71 20.64
CA THR A 111 23.48 -31.47 20.49
C THR A 111 23.08 -30.68 19.25
N GLY A 112 22.82 -29.38 19.42
CA GLY A 112 22.36 -28.49 18.35
C GLY A 112 20.84 -28.44 18.18
N MET A 113 20.09 -29.27 18.91
CA MET A 113 18.62 -29.18 18.98
C MET A 113 18.13 -28.13 19.97
N THR A 114 18.97 -27.66 20.89
CA THR A 114 18.62 -26.62 21.87
C THR A 114 19.74 -25.58 21.97
N GLY A 115 19.46 -24.43 22.59
CA GLY A 115 20.44 -23.35 22.78
C GLY A 115 20.64 -22.50 21.53
N GLU A 116 19.64 -22.45 20.66
CA GLU A 116 19.60 -21.58 19.51
C GLU A 116 19.56 -20.08 19.89
N PRO A 117 19.95 -19.19 18.95
CA PRO A 117 19.74 -17.76 19.13
C PRO A 117 18.25 -17.41 19.28
N ASP A 118 17.96 -16.40 20.11
CA ASP A 118 16.60 -15.91 20.35
C ASP A 118 16.36 -14.59 19.62
N TYR A 119 15.26 -14.50 18.89
CA TYR A 119 14.93 -13.31 18.11
C TYR A 119 14.02 -12.37 18.89
N GLY A 120 14.44 -11.11 19.00
CA GLY A 120 13.66 -10.01 19.55
C GLY A 120 12.92 -9.21 18.47
N ASN A 121 12.87 -7.89 18.63
CA ASN A 121 12.19 -7.02 17.69
C ASN A 121 12.89 -6.97 16.33
N LYS A 122 12.06 -7.01 15.29
CA LYS A 122 12.45 -6.82 13.88
C LYS A 122 11.90 -5.50 13.38
N THR A 123 12.76 -4.56 13.00
CA THR A 123 12.35 -3.29 12.36
C THR A 123 12.99 -3.14 10.98
N ILE A 124 12.33 -2.36 10.12
CA ILE A 124 12.82 -1.99 8.80
C ILE A 124 12.65 -0.48 8.65
N SER A 125 13.53 0.17 7.91
CA SER A 125 13.49 1.63 7.75
C SER A 125 12.19 2.13 7.10
N ARG A 126 11.58 1.30 6.25
CA ARG A 126 10.35 1.60 5.48
C ARG A 126 9.59 0.30 5.17
N ASP A 127 8.26 0.37 5.14
CA ASP A 127 7.39 -0.77 4.81
C ASP A 127 7.19 -0.97 3.29
N TYR A 128 7.76 -0.09 2.47
CA TYR A 128 7.76 -0.16 1.00
C TYR A 128 9.06 0.43 0.43
N THR A 129 9.29 0.23 -0.87
CA THR A 129 10.50 0.69 -1.57
C THR A 129 10.26 0.90 -3.06
N TYR A 130 11.22 1.48 -3.76
CA TYR A 130 11.31 1.56 -5.21
C TYR A 130 12.62 0.95 -5.72
N PRO A 131 12.71 0.45 -6.97
CA PRO A 131 13.96 -0.06 -7.51
C PRO A 131 15.07 0.98 -7.45
N GLY A 132 16.23 0.58 -6.92
CA GLY A 132 17.39 1.45 -6.71
C GLY A 132 17.40 2.18 -5.37
N ASP A 133 16.36 2.04 -4.54
CA ASP A 133 16.40 2.50 -3.15
C ASP A 133 17.27 1.59 -2.29
N GLU A 134 17.71 2.13 -1.16
CA GLU A 134 18.35 1.36 -0.09
C GLU A 134 17.39 1.25 1.12
N ILE A 135 17.12 0.02 1.56
CA ILE A 135 16.37 -0.28 2.79
C ILE A 135 17.34 -0.80 3.85
N GLU A 136 17.19 -0.30 5.08
CA GLU A 136 17.90 -0.79 6.24
C GLU A 136 17.04 -1.79 7.02
N PHE A 137 17.61 -2.94 7.34
CA PHE A 137 17.00 -3.99 8.14
C PHE A 137 17.66 -4.04 9.50
N PHE A 138 16.86 -4.18 10.56
CA PHE A 138 17.32 -4.32 11.94
C PHE A 138 16.66 -5.53 12.59
N ILE A 139 17.45 -6.29 13.35
CA ILE A 139 16.94 -7.44 14.10
C ILE A 139 17.69 -7.58 15.42
N GLU A 140 16.95 -7.60 16.53
CA GLU A 140 17.46 -7.98 17.83
C GLU A 140 17.68 -9.50 17.87
N VAL A 141 18.88 -9.97 18.20
CA VAL A 141 19.18 -11.41 18.34
C VAL A 141 20.11 -11.68 19.51
N GLU A 142 19.60 -12.36 20.53
CA GLU A 142 20.43 -12.82 21.64
C GLU A 142 21.15 -14.13 21.31
N ASN A 143 22.34 -14.32 21.90
CA ASN A 143 23.11 -15.57 21.79
C ASN A 143 23.41 -15.97 20.32
N ALA A 144 23.75 -14.98 19.48
CA ALA A 144 24.20 -15.20 18.10
C ALA A 144 25.67 -14.81 17.93
N ASP A 145 26.42 -15.61 17.18
CA ASP A 145 27.74 -15.26 16.69
C ASP A 145 27.68 -14.67 15.27
N LYS A 146 26.65 -15.04 14.50
CA LYS A 146 26.41 -14.54 13.14
C LYS A 146 24.91 -14.41 12.88
N VAL A 147 24.54 -13.33 12.21
CA VAL A 147 23.19 -13.06 11.75
C VAL A 147 23.22 -12.74 10.26
N TYR A 148 22.30 -13.32 9.51
CA TYR A 148 22.21 -13.17 8.07
C TYR A 148 20.80 -12.77 7.66
N LEU A 149 20.70 -11.79 6.77
CA LEU A 149 19.52 -11.51 5.96
C LEU A 149 19.59 -12.37 4.71
N TYR A 150 18.61 -13.25 4.53
CA TYR A 150 18.39 -13.93 3.26
C TYR A 150 17.30 -13.20 2.48
N TYR A 151 17.55 -12.85 1.22
CA TYR A 151 16.60 -12.08 0.41
C TYR A 151 16.56 -12.52 -1.06
N ARG A 152 15.47 -12.19 -1.76
CA ARG A 152 15.33 -12.28 -3.21
C ARG A 152 14.32 -11.27 -3.73
N PHE A 153 14.42 -10.95 -5.02
CA PHE A 153 13.55 -9.96 -5.68
C PHE A 153 12.48 -10.56 -6.60
N TYR A 154 12.55 -11.87 -6.81
CA TYR A 154 11.60 -12.62 -7.63
C TYR A 154 11.37 -14.00 -7.01
N LYS A 155 10.13 -14.46 -6.98
CA LYS A 155 9.77 -15.76 -6.36
C LYS A 155 10.49 -16.96 -6.99
N SER A 156 10.85 -16.88 -8.27
CA SER A 156 11.62 -17.90 -8.99
C SER A 156 13.12 -17.91 -8.64
N ASN A 157 13.64 -16.86 -8.01
CA ASN A 157 15.05 -16.77 -7.68
C ASN A 157 15.38 -17.49 -6.38
N GLN A 158 16.64 -17.92 -6.29
CA GLN A 158 17.22 -18.39 -5.03
C GLN A 158 17.46 -17.20 -4.10
N PHE A 159 17.28 -17.44 -2.80
CA PHE A 159 17.66 -16.45 -1.79
C PHE A 159 19.18 -16.26 -1.77
N LYS A 160 19.60 -14.99 -1.78
CA LYS A 160 20.98 -14.56 -1.53
C LYS A 160 21.13 -14.25 -0.04
N ALA A 161 22.34 -14.39 0.50
CA ALA A 161 22.63 -14.10 1.91
C ALA A 161 23.49 -12.85 2.04
N MET A 162 23.17 -12.01 3.03
CA MET A 162 23.97 -10.88 3.47
C MET A 162 24.21 -10.98 4.97
N LEU A 163 25.47 -10.82 5.39
CA LEU A 163 25.83 -10.77 6.80
C LEU A 163 25.35 -9.45 7.40
N MET A 164 24.74 -9.53 8.59
CA MET A 164 24.34 -8.37 9.39
C MET A 164 25.36 -8.14 10.51
N THR A 165 25.58 -6.89 10.90
CA THR A 165 26.61 -6.50 11.90
C THR A 165 26.02 -5.72 13.07
N ASP A 166 26.63 -5.90 14.25
CA ASP A 166 26.38 -5.18 15.52
C ASP A 166 27.69 -4.48 15.96
N ASP A 167 28.17 -3.58 15.09
CA ASP A 167 29.49 -2.93 15.20
C ASP A 167 29.43 -1.42 15.45
N GLY A 168 28.24 -0.88 15.72
CA GLY A 168 27.98 0.54 15.93
C GLY A 168 28.29 1.39 14.70
N SER A 169 28.18 0.79 13.51
CA SER A 169 28.44 1.47 12.23
C SER A 169 27.30 1.28 11.22
N GLY A 170 27.25 2.19 10.24
CA GLY A 170 26.18 2.21 9.24
C GLY A 170 24.83 2.55 9.88
N ALA A 171 23.88 1.63 9.76
CA ALA A 171 22.55 1.76 10.33
C ALA A 171 22.53 1.43 11.83
N ASP A 172 23.46 0.60 12.31
CA ASP A 172 23.63 0.30 13.74
C ASP A 172 24.34 1.47 14.45
N THR A 173 23.74 1.95 15.54
CA THR A 173 24.23 3.13 16.28
C THR A 173 24.92 2.78 17.60
N VAL A 174 24.83 1.53 18.08
CA VAL A 174 25.39 1.10 19.36
C VAL A 174 25.96 -0.30 19.23
N SER A 175 27.29 -0.39 19.16
CA SER A 175 27.96 -1.69 19.09
C SER A 175 27.74 -2.54 20.35
N GLY A 176 27.43 -3.81 20.13
CA GLY A 176 27.33 -4.86 21.14
C GLY A 176 26.04 -4.81 21.95
N ASP A 177 24.96 -4.23 21.40
CA ASP A 177 23.65 -4.19 22.04
C ASP A 177 22.71 -5.33 21.57
N ASN A 178 23.23 -6.23 20.71
CA ASN A 178 22.53 -7.33 20.05
C ASN A 178 21.53 -6.90 18.96
N VAL A 179 21.58 -5.65 18.49
CA VAL A 179 20.83 -5.18 17.33
C VAL A 179 21.69 -5.26 16.08
N TYR A 180 21.42 -6.25 15.24
CA TYR A 180 22.15 -6.43 13.99
C TYR A 180 21.48 -5.63 12.88
N SER A 181 22.29 -4.96 12.04
CA SER A 181 21.80 -4.19 10.90
C SER A 181 22.44 -4.58 9.57
N VAL A 182 21.73 -4.32 8.46
CA VAL A 182 22.27 -4.37 7.10
C VAL A 182 21.45 -3.51 6.14
N SER A 183 22.11 -2.89 5.17
CA SER A 183 21.48 -2.13 4.08
C SER A 183 21.40 -2.95 2.80
N LEU A 184 20.23 -2.96 2.16
CA LEU A 184 19.96 -3.70 0.92
C LEU A 184 19.51 -2.72 -0.17
N LEU A 185 20.25 -2.69 -1.28
CA LEU A 185 19.81 -2.05 -2.51
C LEU A 185 18.70 -2.89 -3.17
N THR A 186 17.53 -2.30 -3.36
CA THR A 186 16.34 -3.01 -3.82
C THR A 186 16.20 -2.99 -5.35
N GLU A 187 15.61 -4.04 -5.89
CA GLU A 187 15.29 -4.20 -7.31
C GLU A 187 14.01 -5.03 -7.46
N GLY A 188 13.48 -5.10 -8.68
CA GLY A 188 12.27 -5.87 -8.97
C GLY A 188 10.98 -5.25 -8.42
N ASP A 189 9.96 -6.09 -8.21
CA ASP A 189 8.62 -5.64 -7.78
C ASP A 189 8.31 -6.02 -6.31
N ILE A 190 9.15 -6.86 -5.68
CA ILE A 190 8.97 -7.32 -4.30
C ILE A 190 10.31 -7.72 -3.70
N VAL A 191 10.55 -7.43 -2.43
CA VAL A 191 11.64 -8.02 -1.65
C VAL A 191 11.06 -9.09 -0.74
N GLN A 192 11.44 -10.34 -0.96
CA GLN A 192 11.10 -11.44 -0.05
C GLN A 192 12.31 -11.78 0.80
N TYR A 193 12.16 -11.87 2.11
CA TYR A 193 13.29 -12.05 3.01
C TYR A 193 12.98 -12.85 4.28
N TYR A 194 14.02 -13.39 4.90
CA TYR A 194 13.99 -14.03 6.21
C TYR A 194 15.36 -13.90 6.88
N PHE A 195 15.43 -14.20 8.17
CA PHE A 195 16.68 -14.16 8.93
C PHE A 195 17.17 -15.56 9.29
N TRP A 196 18.49 -15.70 9.33
CA TRP A 196 19.18 -16.84 9.92
C TRP A 196 20.18 -16.33 10.94
N ALA A 197 20.16 -16.90 12.13
CA ALA A 197 21.12 -16.62 13.18
C ALA A 197 21.73 -17.94 13.65
N GLU A 198 23.03 -17.92 13.95
CA GLU A 198 23.73 -19.07 14.51
C GLU A 198 24.71 -18.65 15.60
N ASN A 199 24.89 -19.51 16.60
CA ASN A 199 26.02 -19.48 17.53
C ASN A 199 26.92 -20.69 17.28
N ASP A 200 27.84 -21.00 18.19
CA ASP A 200 28.77 -22.13 18.07
C ASP A 200 28.07 -23.50 17.90
N SER A 201 26.90 -23.68 18.52
CA SER A 201 26.25 -24.98 18.71
C SER A 201 24.99 -25.17 17.88
N ALA A 202 24.16 -24.14 17.75
CA ALA A 202 22.83 -24.18 17.14
C ALA A 202 22.56 -22.93 16.28
N GLY A 203 21.43 -22.93 15.57
CA GLY A 203 20.94 -21.76 14.85
C GLY A 203 19.42 -21.76 14.72
N ALA A 204 18.85 -20.63 14.34
CA ALA A 204 17.40 -20.43 14.23
C ALA A 204 17.05 -19.57 13.02
N PHE A 205 15.93 -19.91 12.38
CA PHE A 205 15.31 -19.12 11.33
C PHE A 205 14.21 -18.23 11.90
N LEU A 206 14.04 -17.04 11.29
CA LEU A 206 12.87 -16.21 11.47
C LEU A 206 12.32 -15.79 10.09
N PRO A 207 11.13 -16.27 9.68
CA PRO A 207 10.23 -17.20 10.38
C PRO A 207 10.80 -18.63 10.47
N LYS A 208 10.27 -19.46 11.39
CA LYS A 208 10.78 -20.82 11.66
C LYS A 208 10.77 -21.75 10.45
N LYS A 209 9.83 -21.57 9.51
CA LYS A 209 9.71 -22.31 8.23
C LYS A 209 10.35 -21.57 7.05
N ALA A 210 11.41 -20.81 7.29
CA ALA A 210 12.10 -20.00 6.29
C ALA A 210 12.37 -20.73 4.97
N ALA A 211 12.40 -19.95 3.89
CA ALA A 211 12.40 -20.37 2.47
C ALA A 211 11.05 -20.97 1.97
N GLY A 212 10.20 -21.47 2.87
CA GLY A 212 8.76 -21.67 2.63
C GLY A 212 7.96 -20.44 3.04
N ASP A 213 8.15 -20.02 4.29
CA ASP A 213 7.61 -18.80 4.87
C ASP A 213 8.67 -17.69 4.82
N TYR A 214 8.25 -16.45 4.62
CA TYR A 214 9.13 -15.29 4.53
C TYR A 214 8.31 -14.01 4.73
N PHE A 215 9.01 -12.93 5.06
CA PHE A 215 8.47 -11.58 5.05
C PHE A 215 8.54 -11.00 3.64
N ASP A 216 7.72 -10.00 3.37
CA ASP A 216 7.69 -9.25 2.12
C ASP A 216 7.75 -7.74 2.35
N ILE A 217 8.35 -7.05 1.37
CA ILE A 217 8.26 -5.60 1.20
C ILE A 217 7.87 -5.36 -0.25
N VAL A 218 6.81 -4.59 -0.47
CA VAL A 218 6.38 -4.23 -1.82
C VAL A 218 7.38 -3.23 -2.41
N CYS A 219 7.88 -3.52 -3.61
CA CYS A 219 8.69 -2.59 -4.38
C CYS A 219 7.78 -1.95 -5.44
N TYR A 220 7.31 -0.74 -5.16
CA TYR A 220 6.52 0.02 -6.12
C TYR A 220 7.42 0.45 -7.26
N LYS A 221 6.85 0.56 -8.46
CA LYS A 221 7.52 1.28 -9.53
C LYS A 221 7.56 2.74 -9.13
N LYS A 222 8.73 3.37 -9.21
CA LYS A 222 8.82 4.81 -9.10
C LYS A 222 7.92 5.35 -10.21
N GLN A 223 6.87 6.09 -9.87
CA GLN A 223 5.96 6.61 -10.90
C GLN A 223 6.77 7.61 -11.71
N GLU A 224 7.28 7.14 -12.85
CA GLU A 224 8.13 7.93 -13.74
C GLU A 224 7.32 9.11 -14.27
N VAL A 225 6.04 8.90 -14.60
CA VAL A 225 5.15 9.92 -15.12
C VAL A 225 3.78 9.78 -14.46
N LEU A 226 3.18 10.90 -14.09
CA LEU A 226 1.89 10.99 -13.43
C LEU A 226 0.83 11.56 -14.38
N ILE A 227 -0.40 11.06 -14.32
CA ILE A 227 -1.58 11.72 -14.90
C ILE A 227 -1.95 12.89 -13.96
N ASN A 228 -1.43 14.08 -14.24
CA ASN A 228 -1.43 15.22 -13.32
C ASN A 228 -2.77 15.94 -13.21
N GLU A 229 -3.42 16.19 -14.35
CA GLU A 229 -4.63 17.01 -14.44
C GLU A 229 -5.45 16.60 -15.67
N ILE A 230 -6.76 16.54 -15.53
CA ILE A 230 -7.70 16.30 -16.64
C ILE A 230 -8.70 17.44 -16.75
N LYS A 231 -8.95 17.88 -17.99
CA LYS A 231 -9.94 18.90 -18.31
C LYS A 231 -11.03 18.32 -19.18
N TYR A 232 -12.28 18.56 -18.79
CA TYR A 232 -13.45 18.16 -19.56
C TYR A 232 -13.75 19.13 -20.71
N LEU A 233 -14.25 18.63 -21.84
CA LEU A 233 -14.64 19.42 -23.02
C LEU A 233 -15.86 20.31 -22.69
N ASP A 234 -15.90 21.54 -23.23
CA ASP A 234 -16.99 22.51 -22.98
C ASP A 234 -18.26 22.20 -23.78
N GLU A 235 -19.43 22.33 -23.15
CA GLU A 235 -20.72 21.88 -23.67
C GLU A 235 -21.31 22.89 -24.68
N ASN A 236 -21.04 22.69 -25.97
CA ASN A 236 -21.95 23.13 -27.05
C ASN A 236 -22.51 21.95 -27.87
N PHE A 237 -22.32 20.72 -27.39
CA PHE A 237 -22.89 19.50 -27.98
C PHE A 237 -24.16 19.07 -27.24
N PRO A 238 -25.15 18.47 -27.93
CA PRO A 238 -26.45 18.15 -27.34
C PRO A 238 -26.36 17.18 -26.15
N SER A 239 -26.47 17.75 -24.94
CA SER A 239 -26.95 17.26 -23.63
C SER A 239 -26.56 15.88 -23.06
N ASN A 240 -25.76 15.04 -23.72
CA ASN A 240 -25.42 13.71 -23.20
C ASN A 240 -23.94 13.32 -23.40
N PHE A 241 -23.06 14.29 -23.67
CA PHE A 241 -21.66 14.06 -24.02
C PHE A 241 -20.74 14.56 -22.91
N ILE A 242 -19.94 13.68 -22.32
CA ILE A 242 -18.73 14.05 -21.58
C ILE A 242 -17.56 13.61 -22.46
N GLY A 243 -16.42 14.28 -22.39
CA GLY A 243 -15.19 14.03 -23.15
C GLY A 243 -14.07 14.84 -22.50
N PHE A 244 -12.80 14.50 -22.72
CA PHE A 244 -11.70 15.34 -22.25
C PHE A 244 -11.28 16.34 -23.33
N ASP A 245 -11.08 17.59 -22.96
CA ASP A 245 -10.42 18.61 -23.78
C ASP A 245 -8.91 18.29 -23.85
N TRP A 246 -8.34 17.97 -22.69
CA TRP A 246 -6.97 17.53 -22.55
C TRP A 246 -6.71 16.72 -21.28
N VAL A 247 -5.63 15.93 -21.34
CA VAL A 247 -5.02 15.20 -20.23
C VAL A 247 -3.58 15.69 -20.09
N GLU A 248 -3.16 16.04 -18.90
CA GLU A 248 -1.80 16.45 -18.59
C GLU A 248 -1.02 15.34 -17.91
N LEU A 249 0.20 15.09 -18.39
CA LEU A 249 1.19 14.24 -17.77
C LEU A 249 2.25 15.11 -17.08
N TYR A 250 2.76 14.68 -15.93
CA TYR A 250 3.78 15.38 -15.16
C TYR A 250 4.96 14.45 -14.83
N ASN A 251 6.18 14.98 -14.95
CA ASN A 251 7.41 14.32 -14.54
C ASN A 251 7.86 14.84 -13.16
N PRO A 252 7.69 14.07 -12.08
CA PRO A 252 8.09 14.49 -10.73
C PRO A 252 9.60 14.36 -10.46
N SER A 253 10.41 13.92 -11.44
CA SER A 253 11.84 13.62 -11.26
C SER A 253 12.77 14.77 -11.65
N ASP A 254 14.04 14.66 -11.26
CA ASP A 254 15.13 15.58 -11.62
C ASP A 254 15.72 15.34 -13.02
N ASN A 255 15.20 14.38 -13.80
CA ASN A 255 15.75 14.02 -15.11
C ASN A 255 14.68 14.10 -16.20
N ASP A 256 15.09 14.29 -17.45
CA ASP A 256 14.19 14.13 -18.61
C ASP A 256 13.65 12.69 -18.64
N ILE A 257 12.35 12.53 -18.90
CA ILE A 257 11.73 11.22 -19.06
C ILE A 257 11.24 11.06 -20.49
N ASP A 258 11.79 10.06 -21.16
CA ASP A 258 11.37 9.65 -22.49
C ASP A 258 10.09 8.81 -22.39
N ILE A 259 9.04 9.29 -23.05
CA ILE A 259 7.74 8.61 -23.08
C ILE A 259 7.39 8.10 -24.48
N VAL A 260 8.37 7.99 -25.37
CA VAL A 260 8.18 7.38 -26.68
C VAL A 260 7.59 5.98 -26.51
N ASP A 261 6.58 5.68 -27.32
CA ASP A 261 5.82 4.42 -27.32
C ASP A 261 5.01 4.17 -26.03
N TYR A 262 4.90 5.15 -25.12
CA TYR A 262 3.93 5.08 -24.03
C TYR A 262 2.52 5.11 -24.61
N LYS A 263 1.59 4.55 -23.84
CA LYS A 263 0.22 4.28 -24.27
C LYS A 263 -0.74 4.78 -23.22
N LEU A 264 -1.67 5.64 -23.61
CA LEU A 264 -2.78 6.07 -22.77
C LEU A 264 -4.04 5.29 -23.16
N TYR A 265 -4.68 4.66 -22.19
CA TYR A 265 -5.89 3.86 -22.37
C TYR A 265 -7.06 4.50 -21.63
N TYR A 266 -8.21 4.55 -22.30
CA TYR A 266 -9.49 4.90 -21.70
C TYR A 266 -10.62 4.24 -22.48
N ASN A 267 -11.57 3.61 -21.79
CA ASN A 267 -12.75 2.99 -22.39
C ASN A 267 -12.43 2.17 -23.67
N ASN A 268 -11.45 1.27 -23.57
CA ASN A 268 -10.91 0.45 -24.67
C ASN A 268 -10.30 1.18 -25.88
N THR A 269 -10.16 2.50 -25.80
CA THR A 269 -9.45 3.31 -26.80
C THR A 269 -7.99 3.47 -26.38
N LEU A 270 -7.08 3.31 -27.34
CA LEU A 270 -5.64 3.43 -27.17
C LEU A 270 -5.14 4.67 -27.89
N TYR A 271 -4.35 5.47 -27.18
CA TYR A 271 -3.60 6.59 -27.72
C TYR A 271 -2.10 6.30 -27.58
N LEU A 272 -1.40 6.31 -28.72
CA LEU A 272 0.06 6.19 -28.76
C LEU A 272 0.67 7.57 -28.55
N LEU A 273 1.68 7.65 -27.68
CA LEU A 273 2.43 8.86 -27.44
C LEU A 273 3.64 8.84 -28.37
N ASP A 274 3.49 9.51 -29.50
CA ASP A 274 4.53 9.64 -30.51
C ASP A 274 5.38 10.89 -30.22
N ASP A 275 6.65 10.68 -29.89
CA ASP A 275 7.75 11.67 -29.84
C ASP A 275 7.63 12.80 -28.80
N THR A 276 7.95 12.50 -27.54
CA THR A 276 8.29 13.55 -26.57
C THR A 276 9.07 13.03 -25.36
N GLN A 277 9.90 13.92 -24.81
CA GLN A 277 10.46 13.80 -23.48
C GLN A 277 9.77 14.82 -22.58
N ILE A 278 9.43 14.43 -21.35
CA ILE A 278 8.96 15.37 -20.34
C ILE A 278 10.18 15.83 -19.53
N PRO A 279 10.56 17.13 -19.55
CA PRO A 279 11.68 17.62 -18.75
C PRO A 279 11.46 17.45 -17.24
N PRO A 280 12.51 17.57 -16.41
CA PRO A 280 12.39 17.57 -14.96
C PRO A 280 11.32 18.56 -14.50
N TYR A 281 10.38 18.11 -13.67
CA TYR A 281 9.26 18.92 -13.18
C TYR A 281 8.40 19.55 -14.29
N GLY A 282 8.47 18.97 -15.50
CA GLY A 282 7.76 19.45 -16.68
C GLY A 282 6.41 18.79 -16.86
N HIS A 283 5.61 19.41 -17.72
CA HIS A 283 4.26 18.98 -18.07
C HIS A 283 4.18 18.66 -19.57
N LEU A 284 3.39 17.65 -19.91
CA LEU A 284 2.99 17.36 -21.28
C LEU A 284 1.47 17.28 -21.35
N THR A 285 0.87 18.17 -22.13
CA THR A 285 -0.57 18.17 -22.32
C THR A 285 -0.95 17.49 -23.63
N LEU A 286 -1.78 16.46 -23.53
CA LEU A 286 -2.35 15.69 -24.62
C LEU A 286 -3.74 16.23 -24.91
N SER A 287 -3.95 16.87 -26.06
CA SER A 287 -5.30 17.20 -26.53
C SER A 287 -5.89 15.95 -27.17
N ILE A 288 -7.04 15.51 -26.67
CA ILE A 288 -7.62 14.23 -27.07
C ILE A 288 -9.06 14.48 -27.49
N THR A 289 -9.23 14.89 -28.74
CA THR A 289 -10.53 15.34 -29.28
C THR A 289 -11.54 14.22 -29.53
N ASP A 290 -11.18 12.95 -29.30
CA ASP A 290 -11.98 11.77 -29.68
C ASP A 290 -12.42 10.90 -28.48
N PHE A 291 -12.46 11.45 -27.27
CA PHE A 291 -13.06 10.76 -26.13
C PHE A 291 -14.59 10.78 -26.19
N TYR A 292 -15.20 9.67 -26.58
CA TYR A 292 -16.65 9.50 -26.58
C TYR A 292 -17.10 8.70 -25.35
N PHE A 293 -17.97 9.29 -24.53
CA PHE A 293 -18.68 8.56 -23.48
C PHE A 293 -19.93 7.92 -24.10
N VAL A 294 -20.11 6.61 -23.95
CA VAL A 294 -21.30 5.90 -24.41
C VAL A 294 -22.04 5.35 -23.20
N ASP A 295 -23.20 5.96 -22.93
CA ASP A 295 -24.26 5.52 -22.02
C ASP A 295 -23.95 5.58 -20.50
N SER A 296 -24.89 6.17 -19.76
CA SER A 296 -24.77 6.58 -18.35
C SER A 296 -25.48 5.62 -17.39
N THR A 297 -25.42 4.30 -17.62
CA THR A 297 -26.09 3.33 -16.72
C THR A 297 -25.35 2.03 -16.41
N CYS A 298 -24.09 1.85 -16.81
CA CYS A 298 -23.28 0.72 -16.36
C CYS A 298 -21.91 1.19 -15.88
N PHE A 299 -21.67 1.11 -14.57
CA PHE A 299 -20.33 1.22 -13.99
C PHE A 299 -19.81 -0.20 -13.79
N SER A 300 -18.82 -0.62 -14.59
CA SER A 300 -17.97 -1.75 -14.24
C SER A 300 -16.60 -1.25 -13.81
N GLU A 301 -15.94 -1.97 -12.90
CA GLU A 301 -14.76 -1.51 -12.12
C GLU A 301 -13.53 -1.08 -12.95
N LEU A 302 -13.54 -1.21 -14.28
CA LEU A 302 -12.46 -0.81 -15.20
C LEU A 302 -12.84 0.34 -16.16
N GLU A 303 -14.12 0.71 -16.27
CA GLU A 303 -14.60 1.69 -17.26
C GLU A 303 -14.42 3.16 -16.83
N ASP A 304 -14.02 3.39 -15.56
CA ASP A 304 -13.85 4.73 -14.97
C ASP A 304 -12.38 5.17 -14.86
N TYR A 305 -11.42 4.41 -15.40
CA TYR A 305 -10.00 4.71 -15.26
C TYR A 305 -9.36 5.21 -16.55
N LEU A 306 -8.52 6.23 -16.40
CA LEU A 306 -7.50 6.60 -17.38
C LEU A 306 -6.20 5.89 -17.00
N ILE A 307 -5.61 5.11 -17.90
CA ILE A 307 -4.45 4.26 -17.60
C ILE A 307 -3.29 4.62 -18.52
N LEU A 308 -2.14 4.98 -17.94
CA LEU A 308 -0.89 5.19 -18.66
C LEU A 308 -0.03 3.94 -18.55
N THR A 309 0.49 3.46 -19.67
CA THR A 309 1.41 2.30 -19.71
C THR A 309 2.63 2.59 -20.57
N SER A 310 3.73 1.89 -20.31
CA SER A 310 4.92 1.92 -21.17
C SER A 310 4.72 1.13 -22.46
N TYR A 311 5.73 1.17 -23.35
CA TYR A 311 5.77 0.40 -24.60
C TYR A 311 5.53 -1.11 -24.42
N ASN A 312 5.96 -1.68 -23.28
CA ASN A 312 5.79 -3.10 -22.92
C ASN A 312 4.45 -3.41 -22.20
N ASN A 313 3.50 -2.48 -22.19
CA ASN A 313 2.20 -2.60 -21.50
C ASN A 313 2.31 -2.71 -19.97
N ILE A 314 3.40 -2.22 -19.38
CA ILE A 314 3.50 -2.07 -17.91
C ILE A 314 2.75 -0.80 -17.52
N ILE A 315 1.81 -0.89 -16.58
CA ILE A 315 1.12 0.27 -16.01
C ILE A 315 2.14 1.18 -15.31
N ILE A 316 2.16 2.44 -15.71
CA ILE A 316 2.99 3.52 -15.16
C ILE A 316 2.17 4.31 -14.14
N ASP A 317 0.93 4.67 -14.51
CA ASP A 317 -0.01 5.36 -13.63
C ASP A 317 -1.47 5.08 -14.04
N SER A 318 -2.41 5.31 -13.13
CA SER A 318 -3.84 5.22 -13.38
C SER A 318 -4.65 6.19 -12.53
N LEU A 319 -5.59 6.88 -13.15
CA LEU A 319 -6.44 7.88 -12.51
C LEU A 319 -7.91 7.48 -12.62
N ASN A 320 -8.61 7.43 -11.47
CA ASN A 320 -10.06 7.30 -11.46
C ASN A 320 -10.71 8.63 -11.86
N ILE A 321 -11.57 8.61 -12.87
CA ILE A 321 -12.18 9.79 -13.47
C ILE A 321 -13.41 10.19 -12.67
N ILE A 322 -13.39 11.40 -12.10
CA ILE A 322 -14.53 11.99 -11.40
C ILE A 322 -15.04 13.20 -12.18
N PRO A 323 -16.27 13.18 -12.73
CA PRO A 323 -16.82 14.29 -13.49
C PRO A 323 -16.78 15.61 -12.70
N CYS A 324 -16.25 16.65 -13.32
CA CYS A 324 -16.36 18.02 -12.81
C CYS A 324 -16.92 18.95 -13.90
N ASN A 325 -17.36 20.15 -13.51
CA ASN A 325 -17.97 21.08 -14.47
C ASN A 325 -16.94 21.57 -15.51
N THR A 326 -17.40 22.02 -16.69
CA THR A 326 -16.53 22.42 -17.80
C THR A 326 -15.72 23.70 -17.58
N LEU A 327 -15.88 24.40 -16.46
CA LEU A 327 -15.03 25.53 -16.07
C LEU A 327 -13.93 25.12 -15.09
N SER A 328 -13.88 23.85 -14.70
CA SER A 328 -12.93 23.28 -13.76
C SER A 328 -12.14 22.15 -14.41
N SER A 329 -11.05 21.78 -13.77
CA SER A 329 -10.28 20.57 -14.02
C SER A 329 -10.25 19.70 -12.77
N TYR A 330 -9.74 18.49 -12.90
CA TYR A 330 -9.57 17.54 -11.81
C TYR A 330 -8.11 17.05 -11.83
N GLY A 331 -7.38 17.22 -10.74
CA GLY A 331 -5.93 16.96 -10.76
C GLY A 331 -5.25 17.05 -9.40
N HIS A 332 -3.98 16.69 -9.38
CA HIS A 332 -3.13 16.63 -8.19
C HIS A 332 -2.70 18.04 -7.75
N TYR A 333 -2.92 18.42 -6.48
CA TYR A 333 -2.40 19.71 -6.00
C TYR A 333 -1.64 19.59 -4.68
N PRO A 334 -0.37 20.04 -4.62
CA PRO A 334 0.48 20.50 -5.75
C PRO A 334 0.71 19.39 -6.80
N ASP A 335 1.34 19.71 -7.94
CA ASP A 335 1.63 18.74 -9.01
C ASP A 335 2.26 17.45 -8.46
N GLY A 336 1.71 16.30 -8.84
CA GLY A 336 2.16 14.99 -8.39
C GLY A 336 1.96 14.64 -6.90
N ALA A 337 1.16 15.41 -6.16
CA ALA A 337 0.73 15.05 -4.80
C ALA A 337 -0.12 13.77 -4.79
N THR A 338 -0.33 13.12 -3.65
CA THR A 338 -1.23 11.95 -3.57
C THR A 338 -2.72 12.33 -3.59
N GLU A 339 -3.04 13.57 -3.21
CA GLU A 339 -4.42 14.06 -3.17
C GLU A 339 -4.82 14.68 -4.51
N ILE A 340 -6.00 14.31 -5.01
CA ILE A 340 -6.59 14.85 -6.24
C ILE A 340 -7.83 15.66 -5.85
N GLN A 341 -7.99 16.82 -6.46
CA GLN A 341 -9.11 17.72 -6.16
C GLN A 341 -9.55 18.51 -7.41
N ILE A 342 -10.61 19.31 -7.25
CA ILE A 342 -11.09 20.19 -8.31
C ILE A 342 -10.19 21.44 -8.36
N LEU A 343 -9.65 21.74 -9.54
CA LEU A 343 -8.68 22.81 -9.74
C LEU A 343 -9.19 23.87 -10.72
N ASN A 344 -8.49 25.02 -10.72
CA ASN A 344 -8.57 25.96 -11.82
C ASN A 344 -7.73 25.40 -12.98
N PRO A 345 -8.27 25.23 -14.20
CA PRO A 345 -7.55 24.61 -15.32
C PRO A 345 -6.17 25.21 -15.57
N THR A 346 -5.13 24.38 -15.60
CA THR A 346 -3.73 24.81 -15.65
C THR A 346 -2.94 24.23 -16.82
N PHE A 347 -3.50 24.27 -18.03
CA PHE A 347 -2.90 23.75 -19.27
C PHE A 347 -1.37 23.95 -19.39
N GLY A 348 -0.62 22.86 -19.23
CA GLY A 348 0.84 22.81 -19.44
C GLY A 348 1.64 23.54 -18.37
N THR A 349 1.07 23.77 -17.19
CA THR A 349 1.67 24.55 -16.11
C THR A 349 1.28 24.01 -14.74
N SER A 350 1.99 24.44 -13.69
CA SER A 350 1.68 23.96 -12.34
C SER A 350 0.25 24.20 -11.89
N ASN A 351 -0.31 23.14 -11.30
CA ASN A 351 -1.67 23.10 -10.76
C ASN A 351 -1.94 24.24 -9.77
N LYS A 352 -3.12 24.84 -9.90
CA LYS A 352 -3.58 25.94 -9.05
C LYS A 352 -4.97 25.64 -8.49
N LEU A 353 -5.11 25.84 -7.19
CA LEU A 353 -6.44 25.99 -6.60
C LEU A 353 -7.13 27.20 -7.23
N PHE A 354 -8.46 27.18 -7.24
CA PHE A 354 -9.22 28.41 -7.43
C PHE A 354 -8.64 29.45 -6.48
N GLY A 355 -8.18 30.57 -7.03
CA GLY A 355 -7.72 31.66 -6.19
C GLY A 355 -8.80 31.97 -5.17
N ASN A 356 -8.43 32.03 -3.89
CA ASN A 356 -9.23 32.76 -2.91
C ASN A 356 -9.24 34.21 -3.39
N GLY A 357 -10.15 34.54 -4.32
CA GLY A 357 -10.34 35.90 -4.76
C GLY A 357 -10.64 36.71 -3.51
N LEU A 358 -9.73 37.58 -3.12
CA LEU A 358 -9.96 38.51 -2.03
C LEU A 358 -11.06 39.45 -2.51
N ALA A 359 -12.29 39.18 -2.10
CA ALA A 359 -13.36 40.14 -2.21
C ALA A 359 -13.30 41.07 -1.00
N ASP A 360 -13.04 42.34 -1.27
CA ASP A 360 -12.93 43.38 -0.28
C ASP A 360 -14.32 44.00 -0.07
N LEU A 361 -15.01 43.55 0.98
CA LEU A 361 -16.34 44.01 1.36
C LEU A 361 -16.24 44.97 2.56
N HIS A 362 -16.46 46.27 2.32
CA HIS A 362 -16.57 47.29 3.36
C HIS A 362 -18.04 47.59 3.65
N ILE A 363 -18.40 47.55 4.94
CA ILE A 363 -19.75 47.88 5.43
C ILE A 363 -19.65 48.99 6.45
N TYR A 364 -20.27 50.14 6.17
CA TYR A 364 -20.17 51.29 7.06
C TYR A 364 -21.38 52.24 6.99
N PRO A 365 -21.72 52.95 8.08
CA PRO A 365 -21.17 52.74 9.43
C PRO A 365 -21.63 51.38 10.00
N ASN A 366 -20.83 50.77 10.87
CA ASN A 366 -21.19 49.54 11.55
C ASN A 366 -20.71 49.66 13.01
N PRO A 367 -21.60 49.92 13.98
CA PRO A 367 -23.08 49.86 13.89
C PRO A 367 -23.74 50.98 13.06
N CYS A 368 -24.93 50.71 12.51
CA CYS A 368 -25.73 51.63 11.70
C CYS A 368 -27.13 51.88 12.29
N ALA A 369 -27.66 53.10 12.08
CA ALA A 369 -29.05 53.44 12.37
C ALA A 369 -29.93 53.16 11.15
N ASP A 370 -30.35 54.15 10.39
CA ASP A 370 -31.38 53.95 9.35
C ASP A 370 -30.82 53.59 7.96
N GLU A 371 -29.51 53.72 7.76
CA GLU A 371 -28.84 53.45 6.50
C GLU A 371 -27.51 52.73 6.71
N VAL A 372 -27.12 51.89 5.74
CA VAL A 372 -25.82 51.21 5.68
C VAL A 372 -25.28 51.25 4.26
N ASN A 373 -24.00 51.59 4.13
CA ASN A 373 -23.29 51.54 2.85
C ASN A 373 -22.56 50.20 2.71
N LEU A 374 -22.59 49.66 1.49
CA LEU A 374 -21.87 48.48 1.06
C LEU A 374 -20.96 48.87 -0.10
N GLU A 375 -19.65 48.66 0.07
CA GLU A 375 -18.66 48.74 -1.00
C GLU A 375 -18.04 47.35 -1.18
N LEU A 376 -18.17 46.77 -2.37
CA LEU A 376 -17.68 45.44 -2.70
C LEU A 376 -16.80 45.51 -3.94
N ASN A 377 -15.53 45.20 -3.76
CA ASN A 377 -14.58 45.04 -4.86
C ASN A 377 -14.15 43.57 -4.94
N SER A 378 -14.23 42.97 -6.13
CA SER A 378 -13.81 41.58 -6.34
C SER A 378 -13.20 41.40 -7.73
N ASP A 379 -12.28 40.46 -7.84
CA ASP A 379 -11.69 40.05 -9.13
C ASP A 379 -12.57 39.01 -9.88
N PHE A 380 -13.82 38.88 -9.44
CA PHE A 380 -14.81 37.95 -9.99
C PHE A 380 -16.19 38.57 -10.02
N GLN A 381 -17.05 38.09 -10.92
CA GLN A 381 -18.44 38.53 -11.00
C GLN A 381 -19.24 38.05 -9.78
N VAL A 382 -20.02 38.98 -9.20
CA VAL A 382 -20.96 38.68 -8.13
C VAL A 382 -22.35 38.54 -8.74
N ASN A 383 -22.95 37.37 -8.55
CA ASN A 383 -24.23 37.01 -9.17
C ASN A 383 -25.42 37.39 -8.28
N GLU A 384 -25.17 37.54 -6.99
CA GLU A 384 -26.22 37.65 -5.99
C GLU A 384 -25.72 38.34 -4.73
N ILE A 385 -26.55 39.22 -4.16
CA ILE A 385 -26.37 39.82 -2.84
C ILE A 385 -27.68 39.78 -2.06
N ARG A 386 -27.61 39.28 -0.82
CA ARG A 386 -28.74 39.16 0.11
C ARG A 386 -28.40 39.74 1.48
N ILE A 387 -29.40 40.28 2.17
CA ILE A 387 -29.33 40.54 3.61
C ILE A 387 -30.12 39.45 4.33
N CYS A 388 -29.49 38.83 5.32
CA CYS A 388 -30.10 37.81 6.17
C CYS A 388 -30.14 38.26 7.64
N ASN A 389 -31.14 37.82 8.39
CA ASN A 389 -31.12 37.93 9.85
C ASN A 389 -30.14 36.92 10.48
N HIS A 390 -30.01 36.97 11.81
CA HIS A 390 -29.22 36.02 12.60
C HIS A 390 -29.64 34.55 12.50
N LEU A 391 -30.83 34.26 11.94
CA LEU A 391 -31.31 32.90 11.68
C LEU A 391 -31.06 32.46 10.23
N GLY A 392 -30.37 33.28 9.42
CA GLY A 392 -30.07 32.99 8.02
C GLY A 392 -31.25 33.23 7.06
N SER A 393 -32.40 33.69 7.54
CA SER A 393 -33.54 34.02 6.66
C SER A 393 -33.25 35.31 5.89
N THR A 394 -33.42 35.26 4.56
CA THR A 394 -33.29 36.43 3.69
C THR A 394 -34.40 37.44 3.94
N ILE A 395 -34.02 38.69 4.20
CA ILE A 395 -34.93 39.81 4.44
C ILE A 395 -34.91 40.80 3.28
N TYR A 396 -33.76 40.92 2.61
CA TYR A 396 -33.63 41.81 1.47
C TYR A 396 -32.84 41.13 0.36
N TYR A 397 -33.27 41.33 -0.88
CA TYR A 397 -32.65 40.79 -2.08
C TYR A 397 -32.36 41.94 -3.04
N ILE A 398 -31.13 42.01 -3.53
CA ILE A 398 -30.70 43.04 -4.48
C ILE A 398 -30.85 42.46 -5.88
N ASN A 399 -32.00 42.74 -6.52
CA ASN A 399 -32.42 42.10 -7.77
C ASN A 399 -31.81 42.70 -9.05
N ASP A 400 -31.19 43.88 -8.97
CA ASP A 400 -30.71 44.60 -10.16
C ASP A 400 -29.23 44.98 -10.02
N LEU A 401 -28.36 43.99 -10.23
CA LEU A 401 -26.91 44.17 -10.36
C LEU A 401 -26.50 44.61 -11.78
N SER A 402 -27.46 44.73 -12.72
CA SER A 402 -27.22 44.97 -14.14
C SER A 402 -26.75 46.39 -14.49
N LYS A 403 -26.78 47.32 -13.52
CA LYS A 403 -26.32 48.72 -13.67
C LYS A 403 -24.93 48.99 -13.13
N ILE A 404 -24.20 47.97 -12.69
CA ILE A 404 -22.88 48.12 -12.08
C ILE A 404 -21.83 47.45 -12.98
N LEU A 405 -21.36 48.24 -13.93
CA LEU A 405 -20.34 47.95 -14.96
C LEU A 405 -19.81 49.35 -15.31
N ILE A 406 -18.52 49.72 -15.32
CA ILE A 406 -17.26 49.10 -15.74
C ILE A 406 -16.13 50.04 -15.27
N GLU A 407 -14.93 49.53 -15.00
CA GLU A 407 -13.71 50.20 -15.47
C GLU A 407 -12.61 49.15 -15.68
N ASN A 408 -12.34 48.84 -16.96
CA ASN A 408 -11.24 48.01 -17.46
C ASN A 408 -11.26 46.53 -17.02
N ASN A 409 -11.95 45.69 -17.81
CA ASN A 409 -11.80 44.24 -17.97
C ASN A 409 -10.97 43.50 -16.90
N GLU A 410 -11.53 43.26 -15.70
CA GLU A 410 -11.25 42.08 -14.83
C GLU A 410 -11.81 42.23 -13.40
N LYS A 411 -12.25 43.42 -12.97
CA LYS A 411 -12.70 43.64 -11.57
C LYS A 411 -14.16 44.12 -11.48
N PHE A 412 -14.94 43.46 -10.62
CA PHE A 412 -16.28 43.86 -10.20
C PHE A 412 -16.17 44.85 -9.04
N SER A 413 -16.89 45.97 -9.13
CA SER A 413 -16.94 47.00 -8.07
C SER A 413 -18.37 47.47 -7.91
N LEU A 414 -18.90 47.39 -6.69
CA LEU A 414 -20.26 47.77 -6.34
C LEU A 414 -20.26 48.71 -5.14
N SER A 415 -20.99 49.82 -5.24
CA SER A 415 -21.28 50.72 -4.12
C SER A 415 -22.78 50.93 -3.99
N LEU A 416 -23.36 50.58 -2.84
CA LEU A 416 -24.79 50.70 -2.55
C LEU A 416 -25.01 51.37 -1.21
N ASN A 417 -26.00 52.26 -1.13
CA ASN A 417 -26.57 52.75 0.12
C ASN A 417 -27.94 52.11 0.31
N LEU A 418 -28.13 51.42 1.43
CA LEU A 418 -29.35 50.67 1.73
C LEU A 418 -30.08 51.30 2.90
N ASN A 419 -31.36 51.66 2.70
CA ASN A 419 -32.24 52.08 3.78
C ASN A 419 -32.76 50.85 4.55
N ILE A 420 -32.44 50.82 5.84
CA ILE A 420 -32.75 49.74 6.78
C ILE A 420 -33.60 50.23 7.96
N SER A 421 -34.28 51.38 7.83
CA SER A 421 -35.11 51.97 8.91
C SER A 421 -36.22 51.03 9.40
N ASN A 422 -36.67 50.12 8.52
CA ASN A 422 -37.73 49.16 8.81
C ASN A 422 -37.23 47.87 9.49
N LEU A 423 -35.91 47.72 9.69
CA LEU A 423 -35.33 46.57 10.39
C LEU A 423 -35.31 46.82 11.91
N SER A 424 -35.68 45.80 12.67
CA SER A 424 -35.52 45.80 14.14
C SER A 424 -34.04 45.88 14.53
N ASN A 425 -33.76 46.38 15.73
CA ASN A 425 -32.40 46.35 16.28
C ASN A 425 -31.89 44.91 16.38
N GLY A 426 -30.66 44.65 15.91
CA GLY A 426 -30.14 43.30 15.88
C GLY A 426 -28.92 43.11 14.97
N ILE A 427 -28.48 41.86 14.88
CA ILE A 427 -27.36 41.43 14.03
C ILE A 427 -27.92 40.93 12.70
N TYR A 428 -27.30 41.41 11.62
CA TYR A 428 -27.62 41.05 10.25
C TYR A 428 -26.35 40.66 9.51
N TYR A 429 -26.53 39.88 8.44
CA TYR A 429 -25.44 39.41 7.59
C TYR A 429 -25.72 39.80 6.16
N ILE A 430 -24.73 40.39 5.50
CA ILE A 430 -24.71 40.50 4.05
C ILE A 430 -24.04 39.24 3.53
N ARG A 431 -24.71 38.56 2.60
CA ARG A 431 -24.22 37.37 1.92
C ARG A 431 -24.18 37.63 0.43
N TYR A 432 -23.13 37.18 -0.24
CA TYR A 432 -23.04 37.27 -1.69
C TYR A 432 -22.35 36.04 -2.27
N ILE A 433 -22.68 35.74 -3.52
CA ILE A 433 -22.15 34.59 -4.26
C ILE A 433 -21.35 35.10 -5.46
N GLY A 434 -20.09 34.68 -5.54
CA GLY A 434 -19.20 34.93 -6.66
C GLY A 434 -18.07 33.91 -6.67
N ASN A 435 -17.49 33.65 -7.85
CA ASN A 435 -16.50 32.58 -8.02
C ASN A 435 -16.92 31.21 -7.40
N LYS A 436 -18.21 30.87 -7.50
CA LYS A 436 -18.83 29.65 -6.92
C LYS A 436 -18.62 29.46 -5.40
N GLN A 437 -18.26 30.52 -4.67
CA GLN A 437 -18.16 30.55 -3.22
C GLN A 437 -19.19 31.52 -2.61
N GLU A 438 -19.66 31.21 -1.39
CA GLU A 438 -20.51 32.10 -0.60
C GLU A 438 -19.63 32.88 0.40
N TYR A 439 -19.74 34.20 0.35
CA TYR A 439 -19.05 35.10 1.26
C TYR A 439 -20.08 35.76 2.18
N SER A 440 -19.67 36.09 3.41
CA SER A 440 -20.55 36.80 4.34
C SER A 440 -19.82 37.81 5.22
N ALA A 441 -20.51 38.90 5.53
CA ALA A 441 -20.03 39.92 6.47
C ALA A 441 -21.16 40.42 7.37
N LYS A 442 -20.81 40.74 8.62
CA LYS A 442 -21.76 41.07 9.68
C LYS A 442 -21.93 42.58 9.84
N PHE A 443 -23.16 43.06 10.03
CA PHE A 443 -23.44 44.41 10.53
C PHE A 443 -24.46 44.44 11.66
N VAL A 444 -24.43 45.52 12.45
CA VAL A 444 -25.28 45.70 13.63
C VAL A 444 -26.19 46.90 13.44
N LYS A 445 -27.52 46.66 13.42
CA LYS A 445 -28.55 47.70 13.41
C LYS A 445 -28.84 48.17 14.84
N ILE A 446 -28.66 49.46 15.07
CA ILE A 446 -28.98 50.16 16.31
C ILE A 446 -30.08 51.22 16.08
N LYS A 447 -30.58 51.77 17.19
CA LYS A 447 -31.73 52.66 17.21
C LYS A 447 -31.46 54.00 16.53
#